data_AF-A0A554UX26-F1
#
_entry.id   AF-A0A554UX26-F1
#
_cell.length_a   1.000
_cell.length_b   1.000
_cell.length_c   1.000
_cell.angle_alpha   90.00
_cell.angle_beta   90.00
_cell.angle_gamma   90.00
#
_symmetry.space_group_name_H-M   'P 1'
#
loop_
_entity.id
_entity.type
_entity.pdbx_description
1 polymer ?
#
loop_
_entity_poly.entity_id
_entity_poly.type
_entity_poly.pdbx_seq_one_letter_code
_entity_poly.pdbx_strand_id
1 'polypeptide(L)'
;MSACSGTSTDGASLSRTGYGDINIGESIGAIRAAHPDFPNVAVTDIVTVTWQDCNYGFTKGFLSSITPNSGGRTADGVGPGTPLSRATELYGAPLDISVNSSGTTLTYAANQAQGTAYRMGVRDYSTSGSNANGTVTNVGLCRCLPHGKWDEPVVVVTTDSIGAATVGMSASEVERAAGVSLAEMGDGEYVFNTTRQPAYAQIWAHPYFGSLGIGPVDGQIQTVVTDEGYRLGEDAEAFLKIYGTRAKPVQYSGGEHPGHYYVVTGLHGSLVAALDYADGNKIAMLCVGRDGTNVNAWC
;
A
#
# COMPACT_ATOMS: atom_id res chain seq x y z
N MET A 1 26.86 -18.85 0.82
CA MET A 1 25.85 -18.77 1.90
C MET A 1 24.53 -18.54 1.21
N SER A 2 23.70 -19.58 1.12
CA SER A 2 22.53 -19.60 0.26
C SER A 2 21.42 -18.71 0.81
N ALA A 3 20.86 -17.88 -0.06
CA ALA A 3 19.53 -17.32 0.07
C ALA A 3 18.49 -18.47 -0.05
N CYS A 4 17.21 -18.23 0.28
CA CYS A 4 16.18 -19.26 0.46
C CYS A 4 16.32 -20.43 -0.52
N SER A 5 16.82 -21.57 -0.05
CA SER A 5 17.44 -22.54 -0.95
C SER A 5 16.46 -23.56 -1.52
N GLY A 6 15.66 -23.13 -2.50
CA GLY A 6 14.98 -24.02 -3.45
C GLY A 6 15.79 -24.16 -4.75
N THR A 7 16.76 -25.08 -4.79
CA THR A 7 17.38 -25.66 -6.03
C THR A 7 17.87 -24.75 -7.18
N SER A 8 18.17 -23.46 -7.02
CA SER A 8 18.95 -22.72 -8.02
C SER A 8 20.25 -22.13 -7.45
N THR A 9 21.36 -22.43 -8.11
CA THR A 9 22.74 -22.06 -7.73
C THR A 9 23.14 -20.65 -8.13
N ASP A 10 22.19 -19.75 -8.35
CA ASP A 10 22.42 -18.30 -8.43
C ASP A 10 21.67 -17.61 -7.29
N GLY A 11 22.36 -16.78 -6.52
CA GLY A 11 21.87 -16.20 -5.26
C GLY A 11 20.48 -15.59 -5.39
N ALA A 12 19.47 -16.34 -4.97
CA ALA A 12 18.09 -15.92 -5.14
C ALA A 12 17.84 -14.63 -4.34
N SER A 13 17.33 -13.63 -5.07
CA SER A 13 17.24 -12.23 -4.65
C SER A 13 15.78 -11.81 -4.56
N LEU A 14 15.47 -10.93 -3.62
CA LEU A 14 14.17 -10.28 -3.50
C LEU A 14 13.95 -9.41 -4.74
N SER A 15 12.92 -9.75 -5.51
CA SER A 15 12.42 -8.86 -6.55
C SER A 15 11.59 -7.74 -5.91
N ARG A 16 11.02 -6.87 -6.75
CA ARG A 16 10.10 -5.84 -6.27
C ARG A 16 8.79 -6.42 -5.74
N THR A 17 8.50 -7.69 -6.01
CA THR A 17 7.17 -8.30 -5.84
C THR A 17 7.19 -9.61 -5.07
N GLY A 18 8.36 -10.25 -4.96
CA GLY A 18 8.45 -11.59 -4.38
C GLY A 18 9.89 -12.11 -4.24
N TYR A 19 9.98 -13.42 -4.08
CA TYR A 19 11.22 -14.16 -3.99
C TYR A 19 11.08 -15.49 -4.73
N GLY A 20 11.95 -15.74 -5.71
CA GLY A 20 11.79 -16.90 -6.60
C GLY A 20 10.46 -16.79 -7.35
N ASP A 21 9.63 -17.83 -7.22
CA ASP A 21 8.29 -17.94 -7.77
C ASP A 21 7.16 -17.61 -6.77
N ILE A 22 7.49 -17.25 -5.53
CA ILE A 22 6.52 -16.85 -4.50
C ILE A 22 6.39 -15.33 -4.44
N ASN A 23 5.17 -14.80 -4.60
CA ASN A 23 4.90 -13.37 -4.65
C ASN A 23 4.09 -12.86 -3.45
N ILE A 24 4.37 -11.62 -3.04
CA ILE A 24 3.54 -10.87 -2.09
C ILE A 24 2.11 -10.79 -2.64
N GLY A 25 1.13 -11.04 -1.78
CA GLY A 25 -0.28 -11.10 -2.13
C GLY A 25 -0.79 -12.48 -2.54
N GLU A 26 0.07 -13.49 -2.74
CA GLU A 26 -0.39 -14.85 -2.98
C GLU A 26 -1.03 -15.47 -1.74
N SER A 27 -2.07 -16.28 -1.94
CA SER A 27 -2.69 -17.03 -0.84
C SER A 27 -1.81 -18.21 -0.42
N ILE A 28 -1.83 -18.57 0.85
CA ILE A 28 -1.13 -19.76 1.36
C ILE A 28 -1.54 -21.05 0.63
N GLY A 29 -2.79 -21.14 0.19
CA GLY A 29 -3.29 -22.27 -0.59
C GLY A 29 -2.65 -22.37 -1.97
N ALA A 30 -2.49 -21.22 -2.65
CA ALA A 30 -1.84 -21.15 -3.96
C ALA A 30 -0.34 -21.51 -3.85
N ILE A 31 0.36 -20.96 -2.85
CA ILE A 31 1.77 -21.28 -2.60
C ILE A 31 1.94 -22.77 -2.34
N ARG A 32 1.09 -23.39 -1.51
CA ARG A 32 1.15 -24.84 -1.25
C ARG A 32 0.80 -25.71 -2.45
N ALA A 33 -0.04 -25.23 -3.36
CA ALA A 33 -0.34 -25.93 -4.60
C ALA A 33 0.87 -25.97 -5.53
N ALA A 34 1.66 -24.88 -5.58
CA ALA A 34 2.91 -24.79 -6.34
C ALA A 34 4.09 -25.48 -5.63
N HIS A 35 4.12 -25.42 -4.29
CA HIS A 35 5.16 -25.97 -3.42
C HIS A 35 4.56 -26.94 -2.39
N PRO A 36 4.41 -28.23 -2.74
CA PRO A 36 3.77 -29.21 -1.87
C PRO A 36 4.47 -29.43 -0.52
N ASP A 37 5.77 -29.09 -0.42
CA ASP A 37 6.57 -29.15 0.80
C ASP A 37 6.47 -27.88 1.68
N PHE A 38 5.78 -26.84 1.22
CA PHE A 38 5.54 -25.63 2.01
C PHE A 38 4.69 -25.95 3.25
N PRO A 39 5.09 -25.51 4.47
CA PRO A 39 4.44 -25.93 5.71
C PRO A 39 2.93 -25.66 5.74
N ASN A 40 2.19 -26.64 6.23
CA ASN A 40 0.76 -26.49 6.46
C ASN A 40 0.52 -25.78 7.79
N VAL A 41 0.11 -24.51 7.74
CA VAL A 41 -0.30 -23.74 8.93
C VAL A 41 -1.76 -23.31 8.81
N ALA A 42 -2.42 -23.17 9.96
CA ALA A 42 -3.77 -22.66 10.01
C ALA A 42 -3.80 -21.20 9.53
N VAL A 43 -4.83 -20.85 8.76
CA VAL A 43 -5.09 -19.45 8.38
C VAL A 43 -5.63 -18.72 9.60
N THR A 44 -4.77 -17.91 10.22
CA THR A 44 -5.11 -16.97 11.30
C THR A 44 -4.95 -15.53 10.80
N ASP A 45 -5.25 -14.55 11.66
CA ASP A 45 -5.12 -13.13 11.30
C ASP A 45 -3.68 -12.76 10.91
N ILE A 46 -2.69 -13.24 11.66
CA ILE A 46 -1.26 -13.13 11.35
C ILE A 46 -0.61 -14.49 11.60
N VAL A 47 0.20 -14.95 10.65
CA VAL A 47 1.03 -16.16 10.80
C VAL A 47 2.36 -15.99 10.09
N THR A 48 3.45 -16.43 10.72
CA THR A 48 4.77 -16.48 10.06
C THR A 48 5.17 -17.92 9.88
N VAL A 49 5.54 -18.27 8.65
CA VAL A 49 6.03 -19.60 8.26
C VAL A 49 7.51 -19.49 7.93
N THR A 50 8.35 -20.27 8.61
CA THR A 50 9.75 -20.43 8.20
C THR A 50 9.85 -21.60 7.23
N TRP A 51 10.32 -21.33 6.01
CA TRP A 51 10.55 -22.35 4.99
C TRP A 51 11.79 -21.97 4.18
N GLN A 52 12.64 -22.95 3.88
CA GLN A 52 13.88 -22.75 3.12
C GLN A 52 14.70 -21.53 3.58
N ASP A 53 15.00 -21.40 4.89
CA ASP A 53 15.76 -20.25 5.46
C ASP A 53 15.08 -18.86 5.34
N CYS A 54 13.78 -18.81 5.05
CA CYS A 54 13.05 -17.57 4.89
C CYS A 54 11.78 -17.56 5.73
N ASN A 55 11.48 -16.40 6.31
CA ASN A 55 10.25 -16.15 7.04
C ASN A 55 9.23 -15.51 6.11
N TYR A 56 8.16 -16.24 5.84
CA TYR A 56 7.01 -15.83 5.07
C TYR A 56 5.91 -15.41 6.04
N GLY A 57 5.71 -14.11 6.19
CA GLY A 57 4.63 -13.57 7.01
C GLY A 57 3.35 -13.45 6.18
N PHE A 58 2.25 -13.94 6.72
CA PHE A 58 0.93 -13.89 6.15
C PHE A 58 0.01 -13.07 7.02
N THR A 59 -0.87 -12.32 6.37
CA THR A 59 -2.00 -11.63 7.00
C THR A 59 -3.26 -12.17 6.35
N LYS A 60 -4.22 -12.68 7.13
CA LYS A 60 -5.47 -13.28 6.60
C LYS A 60 -5.26 -14.40 5.57
N GLY A 61 -4.15 -15.12 5.68
CA GLY A 61 -3.79 -16.19 4.72
C GLY A 61 -3.22 -15.71 3.39
N PHE A 62 -2.94 -14.40 3.23
CA PHE A 62 -2.23 -13.83 2.08
C PHE A 62 -0.82 -13.39 2.49
N LEU A 63 0.15 -13.65 1.64
CA LEU A 63 1.55 -13.34 1.91
C LEU A 63 1.75 -11.82 1.97
N SER A 64 2.22 -11.33 3.11
CA SER A 64 2.45 -9.90 3.38
C SER A 64 3.92 -9.56 3.61
N SER A 65 4.78 -10.55 3.88
CA SER A 65 6.22 -10.32 3.99
C SER A 65 7.06 -11.55 3.67
N ILE A 66 8.27 -11.31 3.15
CA ILE A 66 9.31 -12.30 2.91
C ILE A 66 10.61 -11.74 3.52
N THR A 67 11.13 -12.42 4.54
CA THR A 67 12.38 -12.02 5.21
C THR A 67 13.37 -13.18 5.18
N PRO A 68 14.43 -13.10 4.37
CA PRO A 68 15.52 -14.07 4.41
C PRO A 68 16.31 -13.99 5.73
N ASN A 69 16.49 -15.12 6.41
CA ASN A 69 17.20 -15.18 7.69
C ASN A 69 18.70 -14.90 7.56
N SER A 70 19.27 -15.17 6.38
CA SER A 70 20.65 -14.82 6.01
C SER A 70 20.86 -13.35 5.65
N GLY A 71 19.89 -12.48 5.93
CA GLY A 71 19.95 -11.03 5.72
C GLY A 71 19.49 -10.57 4.35
N GLY A 72 19.32 -11.47 3.38
CA GLY A 72 18.68 -11.19 2.09
C GLY A 72 19.50 -10.31 1.15
N ARG A 73 19.04 -10.20 -0.10
CA ARG A 73 19.60 -9.30 -1.12
C ARG A 73 18.50 -8.95 -2.11
N THR A 74 18.42 -7.69 -2.54
CA THR A 74 17.52 -7.28 -3.64
C THR A 74 18.09 -7.67 -4.99
N ALA A 75 17.25 -7.76 -6.02
CA ALA A 75 17.68 -8.01 -7.39
C ALA A 75 18.67 -6.94 -7.91
N ASP A 76 18.62 -5.72 -7.36
CA ASP A 76 19.54 -4.62 -7.67
C ASP A 76 20.87 -4.70 -6.88
N GLY A 77 21.05 -5.76 -6.08
CA GLY A 77 22.28 -6.06 -5.36
C GLY A 77 22.41 -5.42 -3.98
N VAL A 78 21.36 -4.81 -3.43
CA VAL A 78 21.36 -4.24 -2.06
C VAL A 78 21.18 -5.34 -1.03
N GLY A 79 22.09 -5.46 -0.07
CA GLY A 79 22.02 -6.46 0.99
C GLY A 79 22.98 -6.14 2.14
N PRO A 80 23.23 -7.08 3.06
CA PRO A 80 24.19 -6.90 4.14
C PRO A 80 25.56 -6.41 3.64
N GLY A 81 26.07 -5.35 4.26
CA GLY A 81 27.32 -4.70 3.88
C GLY A 81 27.20 -3.59 2.83
N THR A 82 26.06 -3.46 2.16
CA THR A 82 25.81 -2.36 1.22
C THR A 82 25.76 -1.02 1.97
N PRO A 83 26.49 0.03 1.52
CA PRO A 83 26.34 1.37 2.07
C PRO A 83 24.93 1.91 1.89
N LEU A 84 24.37 2.57 2.90
CA LEU A 84 23.02 3.11 2.84
C LEU A 84 22.84 4.11 1.68
N SER A 85 23.89 4.87 1.36
CA SER A 85 23.91 5.79 0.22
C SER A 85 23.56 5.10 -1.11
N ARG A 86 23.98 3.84 -1.29
CA ARG A 86 23.65 3.07 -2.50
C ARG A 86 22.17 2.66 -2.55
N ALA A 87 21.58 2.31 -1.42
CA ALA A 87 20.14 2.04 -1.35
C ALA A 87 19.34 3.31 -1.67
N THR A 88 19.75 4.45 -1.12
CA THR A 88 19.12 5.76 -1.38
C THR A 88 19.28 6.21 -2.84
N GLU A 89 20.43 5.94 -3.47
CA GLU A 89 20.64 6.21 -4.90
C GLU A 89 19.68 5.40 -5.78
N LEU A 90 19.45 4.13 -5.44
CA LEU A 90 18.62 3.22 -6.24
C LEU A 90 17.11 3.43 -6.03
N TYR A 91 16.70 3.71 -4.79
CA TYR A 91 15.29 3.68 -4.39
C TYR A 91 14.75 5.05 -3.95
N GLY A 92 15.59 6.10 -3.95
CA GLY A 92 15.24 7.42 -3.44
C GLY A 92 15.34 7.51 -1.92
N ALA A 93 14.76 8.57 -1.34
CA ALA A 93 14.73 8.73 0.11
C ALA A 93 13.87 7.63 0.77
N PRO A 94 14.21 7.19 2.01
CA PRO A 94 13.35 6.26 2.74
C PRO A 94 11.98 6.92 3.03
N LEU A 95 10.93 6.13 2.88
CA LEU A 95 9.53 6.55 3.11
C LEU A 95 9.13 6.47 4.58
N ASP A 96 9.79 5.61 5.35
CA ASP A 96 9.62 5.51 6.79
C ASP A 96 10.95 5.17 7.47
N ILE A 97 11.15 5.68 8.67
CA ILE A 97 12.36 5.51 9.47
C ILE A 97 11.94 5.19 10.90
N SER A 98 12.17 3.95 11.32
CA SER A 98 11.92 3.48 12.68
C SER A 98 13.24 3.30 13.42
N VAL A 99 13.44 4.08 14.47
CA VAL A 99 14.61 3.96 15.36
C VAL A 99 14.15 3.40 16.68
N ASN A 100 14.71 2.26 17.09
CA ASN A 100 14.41 1.65 18.39
C ASN A 100 15.68 1.05 19.02
N SER A 101 15.56 0.51 20.23
CA SER A 101 16.69 -0.08 20.97
C SER A 101 17.34 -1.29 20.27
N SER A 102 16.66 -1.93 19.32
CA SER A 102 17.18 -3.04 18.52
C SER A 102 17.86 -2.62 17.21
N GLY A 103 17.82 -1.32 16.88
CA GLY A 103 18.50 -0.74 15.72
C GLY A 103 17.60 0.19 14.93
N THR A 104 18.09 0.57 13.75
CA THR A 104 17.38 1.45 12.82
C THR A 104 16.84 0.63 11.66
N THR A 105 15.56 0.79 11.34
CA THR A 105 14.92 0.19 10.18
C THR A 105 14.42 1.27 9.25
N LEU A 106 14.78 1.17 7.97
CA LEU A 106 14.33 2.08 6.92
C LEU A 106 13.44 1.34 5.92
N THR A 107 12.39 2.01 5.47
CA THR A 107 11.46 1.48 4.46
C THR A 107 11.65 2.20 3.15
N TYR A 108 11.96 1.46 2.08
CA TYR A 108 12.16 1.98 0.73
C TYR A 108 11.12 1.41 -0.22
N ALA A 109 10.64 2.20 -1.18
CA ALA A 109 9.68 1.71 -2.17
C ALA A 109 10.31 0.59 -3.02
N ALA A 110 9.59 -0.54 -3.14
CA ALA A 110 9.96 -1.63 -4.05
C ALA A 110 9.07 -1.58 -5.29
N ASN A 111 7.74 -1.57 -5.11
CA ASN A 111 6.76 -1.32 -6.16
C ASN A 111 5.58 -0.51 -5.60
N GLN A 112 5.46 0.75 -6.03
CA GLN A 112 4.37 1.63 -5.60
C GLN A 112 3.00 1.11 -6.02
N ALA A 113 2.86 0.59 -7.24
CA ALA A 113 1.58 0.12 -7.77
C ALA A 113 1.07 -1.15 -7.08
N GLN A 114 1.96 -1.91 -6.42
CA GLN A 114 1.63 -3.14 -5.71
C GLN A 114 1.76 -3.00 -4.19
N GLY A 115 1.99 -1.78 -3.69
CA GLY A 115 2.12 -1.49 -2.26
C GLY A 115 3.28 -2.20 -1.58
N THR A 116 4.32 -2.60 -2.32
CA THR A 116 5.47 -3.33 -1.76
C THR A 116 6.64 -2.41 -1.45
N ALA A 117 7.35 -2.73 -0.37
CA ALA A 117 8.54 -2.02 0.07
C ALA A 117 9.63 -2.97 0.56
N TYR A 118 10.86 -2.52 0.41
CA TYR A 118 12.01 -3.12 1.06
C TYR A 118 12.15 -2.53 2.46
N ARG A 119 12.15 -3.41 3.46
CA ARG A 119 12.41 -3.04 4.85
C ARG A 119 13.84 -3.44 5.20
N MET A 120 14.67 -2.45 5.47
CA MET A 120 16.11 -2.62 5.64
C MET A 120 16.54 -2.30 7.07
N GLY A 121 17.17 -3.27 7.74
CA GLY A 121 17.95 -3.00 8.95
C GLY A 121 19.23 -2.25 8.60
N VAL A 122 19.56 -1.23 9.39
CA VAL A 122 20.73 -0.38 9.20
C VAL A 122 21.51 -0.25 10.51
N ARG A 123 22.81 -0.50 10.45
CA ARG A 123 23.77 -0.16 11.51
C ARG A 123 24.41 1.20 11.26
N ASP A 124 24.84 1.84 12.34
CA ASP A 124 25.55 3.13 12.33
C ASP A 124 24.78 4.21 11.57
N TYR A 125 23.44 4.18 11.70
CA TYR A 125 22.57 5.14 11.06
C TYR A 125 22.84 6.54 11.60
N SER A 126 23.17 7.48 10.71
CA SER A 126 23.29 8.89 11.07
C SER A 126 22.71 9.79 9.98
N THR A 127 22.11 10.89 10.42
CA THR A 127 21.60 11.97 9.58
C THR A 127 22.47 13.22 9.69
N SER A 128 23.80 13.03 9.72
CA SER A 128 24.74 14.16 9.77
C SER A 128 24.95 14.74 8.37
N GLY A 129 24.50 15.98 8.15
CA GLY A 129 24.57 16.66 6.85
C GLY A 129 23.41 16.27 5.91
N SER A 130 23.60 16.43 4.59
CA SER A 130 22.55 16.21 3.59
C SER A 130 22.31 14.75 3.20
N ASN A 131 23.08 13.79 3.74
CA ASN A 131 23.03 12.39 3.33
C ASN A 131 22.87 11.46 4.55
N ALA A 132 21.89 10.56 4.47
CA ALA A 132 21.77 9.45 5.42
C ALA A 132 22.94 8.48 5.23
N ASN A 133 23.68 8.23 6.32
CA ASN A 133 24.80 7.28 6.35
C ASN A 133 24.44 6.05 7.17
N GLY A 134 25.12 4.94 6.89
CA GLY A 134 24.93 3.67 7.58
C GLY A 134 25.30 2.49 6.69
N THR A 135 25.23 1.28 7.24
CA THR A 135 25.42 0.04 6.48
C THR A 135 24.20 -0.85 6.62
N VAL A 136 23.68 -1.35 5.51
CA VAL A 136 22.58 -2.32 5.50
C VAL A 136 23.03 -3.60 6.19
N THR A 137 22.20 -4.13 7.10
CA THR A 137 22.46 -5.37 7.85
C THR A 137 21.53 -6.50 7.46
N ASN A 138 20.32 -6.16 7.01
CA ASN A 138 19.35 -7.11 6.46
C ASN A 138 18.37 -6.37 5.53
N VAL A 139 17.71 -7.12 4.66
CA VAL A 139 16.65 -6.67 3.76
C VAL A 139 15.54 -7.71 3.73
N GLY A 140 14.32 -7.28 4.01
CA GLY A 140 13.09 -8.02 3.74
C GLY A 140 12.21 -7.29 2.72
N LEU A 141 11.29 -8.02 2.09
CA LEU A 141 10.23 -7.46 1.25
C LEU A 141 8.91 -7.56 2.01
N CYS A 142 8.10 -6.50 2.00
CA CYS A 142 6.77 -6.55 2.58
C CYS A 142 5.76 -5.69 1.83
N ARG A 143 4.47 -5.98 2.02
CA ARG A 143 3.34 -5.11 1.67
C ARG A 143 3.18 -4.03 2.75
N CYS A 144 4.24 -3.25 2.94
CA CYS A 144 4.43 -2.30 4.03
C CYS A 144 4.81 -0.91 3.50
N LEU A 145 4.63 -0.68 2.20
CA LEU A 145 4.88 0.61 1.60
C LEU A 145 4.01 1.64 2.31
N PRO A 146 4.61 2.69 2.92
CA PRO A 146 3.84 3.81 3.41
C PRO A 146 3.11 4.39 2.21
N HIS A 147 1.78 4.37 2.27
CA HIS A 147 0.94 5.07 1.30
C HIS A 147 1.31 6.56 1.44
N GLY A 148 1.78 7.21 0.37
CA GLY A 148 2.46 8.51 0.44
C GLY A 148 1.59 9.67 0.95
N LYS A 149 2.18 10.87 1.04
CA LYS A 149 1.43 12.10 1.36
C LYS A 149 0.43 12.46 0.25
N TRP A 150 -0.58 13.26 0.60
CA TRP A 150 -1.61 13.68 -0.36
C TRP A 150 -1.12 14.75 -1.34
N ASP A 151 0.01 15.41 -1.06
CA ASP A 151 0.66 16.36 -1.95
C ASP A 151 1.77 15.74 -2.82
N GLU A 152 1.88 14.41 -2.85
CA GLU A 152 2.80 13.70 -3.74
C GLU A 152 2.19 13.46 -5.13
N PRO A 153 3.01 13.35 -6.20
CA PRO A 153 2.50 13.09 -7.55
C PRO A 153 1.73 11.78 -7.72
N VAL A 154 1.89 10.83 -6.79
CA VAL A 154 1.18 9.54 -6.80
C VAL A 154 0.55 9.30 -5.43
N VAL A 155 -0.76 9.05 -5.40
CA VAL A 155 -1.49 8.65 -4.17
C VAL A 155 -2.00 7.23 -4.33
N VAL A 156 -1.66 6.39 -3.36
CA VAL A 156 -2.09 4.99 -3.31
C VAL A 156 -3.34 4.86 -2.45
N VAL A 157 -4.38 4.22 -2.97
CA VAL A 157 -5.64 3.91 -2.28
C VAL A 157 -5.68 2.42 -1.95
N THR A 158 -6.05 2.07 -0.73
CA THR A 158 -6.26 0.67 -0.31
C THR A 158 -7.72 0.45 0.06
N THR A 159 -8.04 -0.63 0.76
CA THR A 159 -9.39 -0.81 1.34
C THR A 159 -9.65 0.03 2.59
N ASP A 160 -8.62 0.61 3.20
CA ASP A 160 -8.71 1.30 4.49
C ASP A 160 -7.90 2.61 4.56
N SER A 161 -7.25 3.02 3.47
CA SER A 161 -6.45 4.24 3.43
C SER A 161 -6.49 4.95 2.07
N ILE A 162 -6.27 6.26 2.11
CA ILE A 162 -5.91 7.09 0.95
C ILE A 162 -4.60 7.74 1.32
N GLY A 163 -3.51 7.42 0.61
CA GLY A 163 -2.19 7.80 1.06
C GLY A 163 -1.96 7.38 2.52
N ALA A 164 -1.19 8.15 3.27
CA ALA A 164 -0.84 7.83 4.65
C ALA A 164 -2.05 7.93 5.61
N ALA A 165 -3.16 8.52 5.17
CA ALA A 165 -4.36 8.68 5.98
C ALA A 165 -5.18 7.38 5.97
N THR A 166 -5.45 6.85 7.16
CA THR A 166 -6.22 5.62 7.37
C THR A 166 -7.57 5.92 7.98
N VAL A 167 -8.58 5.13 7.62
CA VAL A 167 -9.91 5.21 8.22
C VAL A 167 -9.83 5.07 9.74
N GLY A 168 -10.49 5.99 10.44
CA GLY A 168 -10.52 6.07 11.90
C GLY A 168 -9.47 6.98 12.53
N MET A 169 -8.54 7.55 11.75
CA MET A 169 -7.68 8.65 12.21
C MET A 169 -8.52 9.90 12.45
N SER A 170 -8.21 10.67 13.50
CA SER A 170 -8.76 12.02 13.70
C SER A 170 -8.25 13.01 12.63
N ALA A 171 -8.92 14.15 12.47
CA ALA A 171 -8.53 15.16 11.48
C ALA A 171 -7.07 15.61 11.63
N SER A 172 -6.58 15.83 12.85
CA SER A 172 -5.19 16.22 13.10
C SER A 172 -4.19 15.09 12.83
N GLU A 173 -4.59 13.83 13.00
CA GLU A 173 -3.78 12.67 12.61
C GLU A 173 -3.70 12.53 11.10
N VAL A 174 -4.81 12.77 10.39
CA VAL A 174 -4.86 12.84 8.93
C VAL A 174 -3.95 13.95 8.43
N GLU A 175 -4.05 15.18 8.93
CA GLU A 175 -3.17 16.29 8.52
C GLU A 175 -1.68 15.94 8.67
N ARG A 176 -1.33 15.34 9.81
CA ARG A 176 0.05 14.90 10.09
C ARG A 176 0.51 13.80 9.14
N ALA A 177 -0.33 12.78 8.91
CA ALA A 177 0.01 11.63 8.08
C ALA A 177 0.05 12.01 6.60
N ALA A 178 -1.01 12.64 6.11
CA ALA A 178 -1.17 13.09 4.73
C ALA A 178 -0.26 14.26 4.37
N GLY A 179 0.34 14.96 5.35
CA GLY A 179 1.27 16.06 5.12
C GLY A 179 0.59 17.34 4.61
N VAL A 180 -0.71 17.48 4.83
CA VAL A 180 -1.52 18.58 4.31
C VAL A 180 -2.32 19.24 5.42
N SER A 181 -2.79 20.46 5.18
CA SER A 181 -3.80 21.10 6.04
C SER A 181 -5.18 20.85 5.48
N LEU A 182 -6.10 20.51 6.38
CA LEU A 182 -7.51 20.31 6.06
C LEU A 182 -8.30 21.59 6.31
N ALA A 183 -9.30 21.83 5.47
CA ALA A 183 -10.30 22.87 5.68
C ALA A 183 -11.65 22.20 5.99
N GLU A 184 -12.31 22.60 7.07
CA GLU A 184 -13.67 22.15 7.38
C GLU A 184 -14.66 22.82 6.42
N MET A 185 -15.48 22.04 5.72
CA MET A 185 -16.50 22.53 4.78
C MET A 185 -17.90 22.61 5.36
N GLY A 186 -18.11 22.11 6.59
CA GLY A 186 -19.41 21.97 7.22
C GLY A 186 -19.73 20.51 7.50
N ASP A 187 -20.69 20.25 8.40
CA ASP A 187 -21.11 18.89 8.81
C ASP A 187 -19.96 17.97 9.25
N GLY A 188 -18.86 18.61 9.69
CA GLY A 188 -17.56 18.04 10.06
C GLY A 188 -16.81 17.35 8.91
N GLU A 189 -17.22 17.55 7.67
CA GLU A 189 -16.44 17.17 6.50
C GLU A 189 -15.22 18.07 6.36
N TYR A 190 -14.08 17.44 6.06
CA TYR A 190 -12.80 18.08 5.83
C TYR A 190 -12.36 17.84 4.41
N VAL A 191 -11.90 18.89 3.73
CA VAL A 191 -11.25 18.77 2.42
C VAL A 191 -9.79 19.13 2.47
N PHE A 192 -9.03 18.45 1.62
CA PHE A 192 -7.72 18.94 1.23
C PHE A 192 -7.85 20.35 0.64
N ASN A 193 -7.16 21.34 1.21
CA ASN A 193 -7.27 22.74 0.78
C ASN A 193 -6.63 22.96 -0.61
N THR A 194 -7.41 22.68 -1.67
CA THR A 194 -7.04 22.78 -3.08
C THR A 194 -6.73 24.21 -3.53
N THR A 195 -7.13 25.24 -2.78
CA THR A 195 -6.79 26.64 -3.04
C THR A 195 -5.28 26.89 -3.10
N ARG A 196 -4.47 26.00 -2.51
CA ARG A 196 -3.00 26.05 -2.59
C ARG A 196 -2.39 25.19 -3.70
N GLN A 197 -3.15 24.29 -4.34
CA GLN A 197 -2.65 23.36 -5.36
C GLN A 197 -3.75 22.97 -6.39
N PRO A 198 -4.04 23.82 -7.39
CA PRO A 198 -5.15 23.64 -8.34
C PRO A 198 -4.98 22.51 -9.38
N ALA A 199 -4.31 21.40 -9.05
CA ALA A 199 -4.10 20.26 -9.96
C ALA A 199 -4.04 18.89 -9.24
N TYR A 200 -4.38 18.86 -7.95
CA TYR A 200 -4.35 17.67 -7.10
C TYR A 200 -5.77 17.14 -6.86
N ALA A 201 -5.89 15.83 -6.61
CA ALA A 201 -7.19 15.21 -6.37
C ALA A 201 -7.93 15.92 -5.22
N GLN A 202 -9.25 16.04 -5.32
CA GLN A 202 -10.06 16.40 -4.17
C GLN A 202 -10.11 15.20 -3.24
N ILE A 203 -9.84 15.44 -1.95
CA ILE A 203 -9.84 14.40 -0.93
C ILE A 203 -10.72 14.87 0.22
N TRP A 204 -11.63 13.99 0.65
CA TRP A 204 -12.60 14.25 1.71
C TRP A 204 -12.36 13.31 2.89
N ALA A 205 -12.50 13.86 4.10
CA ALA A 205 -12.48 13.10 5.35
C ALA A 205 -13.70 13.50 6.20
N HIS A 206 -14.50 12.53 6.63
CA HIS A 206 -15.76 12.79 7.34
C HIS A 206 -15.56 12.66 8.88
N PRO A 207 -16.28 13.41 9.75
CA PRO A 207 -15.94 13.63 11.17
C PRO A 207 -16.27 12.44 12.07
N TYR A 208 -16.96 11.42 11.55
CA TYR A 208 -17.15 10.13 12.24
C TYR A 208 -16.06 9.11 11.84
N PHE A 209 -15.09 9.55 11.03
CA PHE A 209 -13.90 8.85 10.53
C PHE A 209 -14.13 7.42 10.03
N GLY A 210 -15.37 7.16 9.61
CA GLY A 210 -15.76 5.92 8.97
C GLY A 210 -15.31 5.84 7.52
N SER A 211 -14.94 6.97 6.88
CA SER A 211 -14.56 7.00 5.46
C SER A 211 -13.58 8.13 5.07
N LEU A 212 -12.86 7.89 3.96
CA LEU A 212 -12.10 8.88 3.20
C LEU A 212 -12.49 8.74 1.72
N GLY A 213 -12.53 9.84 0.96
CA GLY A 213 -12.83 9.83 -0.48
C GLY A 213 -11.76 10.55 -1.29
N ILE A 214 -11.52 10.15 -2.54
CA ILE A 214 -10.62 10.82 -3.49
C ILE A 214 -11.21 10.83 -4.91
N GLY A 215 -11.30 12.02 -5.51
CA GLY A 215 -11.87 12.27 -6.82
C GLY A 215 -11.02 13.23 -7.67
N PRO A 216 -11.18 13.23 -9.00
CA PRO A 216 -10.42 14.07 -9.90
C PRO A 216 -10.82 15.55 -9.79
N VAL A 217 -9.91 16.42 -10.23
CA VAL A 217 -10.19 17.82 -10.58
C VAL A 217 -9.80 18.05 -12.02
N ASP A 218 -10.53 18.92 -12.73
CA ASP A 218 -10.18 19.30 -14.10
C ASP A 218 -8.71 19.76 -14.18
N GLY A 219 -7.93 19.17 -15.09
CA GLY A 219 -6.51 19.48 -15.27
C GLY A 219 -5.54 18.79 -14.29
N GLN A 220 -5.96 17.68 -13.67
CA GLN A 220 -5.18 16.91 -12.70
C GLN A 220 -3.76 16.52 -13.18
N ILE A 221 -2.75 16.72 -12.33
CA ILE A 221 -1.37 16.23 -12.55
C ILE A 221 -1.02 15.02 -11.66
N GLN A 222 -1.82 14.77 -10.63
CA GLN A 222 -1.62 13.69 -9.67
C GLN A 222 -2.18 12.37 -10.20
N THR A 223 -1.40 11.30 -10.09
CA THR A 223 -1.86 9.94 -10.39
C THR A 223 -2.45 9.32 -9.13
N VAL A 224 -3.71 8.92 -9.18
CA VAL A 224 -4.34 8.13 -8.11
C VAL A 224 -4.44 6.68 -8.57
N VAL A 225 -3.90 5.77 -7.77
CA VAL A 225 -3.84 4.34 -8.07
C VAL A 225 -4.24 3.53 -6.86
N THR A 226 -4.92 2.41 -7.04
CA THR A 226 -5.12 1.44 -5.95
C THR A 226 -3.86 0.62 -5.70
N ASP A 227 -3.75 -0.01 -4.54
CA ASP A 227 -2.66 -0.93 -4.20
C ASP A 227 -2.64 -2.23 -5.03
N GLU A 228 -3.66 -2.44 -5.87
CA GLU A 228 -3.73 -3.51 -6.86
C GLU A 228 -3.59 -3.00 -8.31
N GLY A 229 -3.26 -1.73 -8.49
CA GLY A 229 -2.85 -1.17 -9.78
C GLY A 229 -3.96 -0.54 -10.63
N TYR A 230 -5.20 -0.47 -10.15
CA TYR A 230 -6.27 0.27 -10.82
C TYR A 230 -5.99 1.78 -10.76
N ARG A 231 -6.07 2.49 -11.89
CA ARG A 231 -5.87 3.95 -11.95
C ARG A 231 -7.22 4.68 -12.01
N LEU A 232 -7.42 5.68 -11.16
CA LEU A 232 -8.64 6.51 -11.14
C LEU A 232 -8.87 7.17 -12.50
N GLY A 233 -10.12 7.18 -12.96
CA GLY A 233 -10.53 7.69 -14.27
C GLY A 233 -10.50 6.66 -15.40
N GLU A 234 -9.96 5.45 -15.16
CA GLU A 234 -10.09 4.33 -16.12
C GLU A 234 -11.51 3.74 -16.11
N ASP A 235 -11.82 2.94 -17.14
CA ASP A 235 -13.12 2.28 -17.25
C ASP A 235 -13.32 1.22 -16.16
N ALA A 236 -14.57 0.99 -15.77
CA ALA A 236 -14.96 -0.02 -14.80
C ALA A 236 -14.60 -1.45 -15.23
N GLU A 237 -14.45 -1.70 -16.53
CA GLU A 237 -13.93 -2.98 -17.03
C GLU A 237 -12.50 -3.23 -16.54
N ALA A 238 -11.64 -2.20 -16.50
CA ALA A 238 -10.29 -2.31 -15.96
C ALA A 238 -10.32 -2.61 -14.45
N PHE A 239 -11.24 -1.97 -13.71
CA PHE A 239 -11.46 -2.25 -12.30
C PHE A 239 -11.90 -3.71 -12.06
N LEU A 240 -12.90 -4.18 -12.81
CA LEU A 240 -13.42 -5.54 -12.72
C LEU A 240 -12.39 -6.60 -13.14
N LYS A 241 -11.48 -6.27 -14.06
CA LYS A 241 -10.38 -7.16 -14.44
C LYS A 241 -9.38 -7.39 -13.30
N ILE A 242 -9.13 -6.37 -12.48
CA ILE A 242 -8.21 -6.44 -11.33
C ILE A 242 -8.88 -7.13 -10.14
N TYR A 243 -10.09 -6.68 -9.78
CA TYR A 243 -10.75 -7.13 -8.56
C TYR A 243 -11.63 -8.38 -8.75
N GLY A 244 -12.04 -8.66 -9.99
CA GLY A 244 -12.83 -9.83 -10.36
C GLY A 244 -14.08 -9.98 -9.50
N THR A 245 -14.31 -11.19 -8.99
CA THR A 245 -15.48 -11.50 -8.17
C THR A 245 -15.51 -10.83 -6.80
N ARG A 246 -14.42 -10.17 -6.37
CA ARG A 246 -14.37 -9.39 -5.13
C ARG A 246 -15.07 -8.05 -5.26
N ALA A 247 -15.11 -7.49 -6.47
CA ALA A 247 -15.88 -6.29 -6.76
C ALA A 247 -17.37 -6.66 -6.84
N LYS A 248 -18.15 -6.22 -5.84
CA LYS A 248 -19.60 -6.42 -5.81
C LYS A 248 -20.30 -5.17 -6.33
N PRO A 249 -21.14 -5.28 -7.37
CA PRO A 249 -21.93 -4.15 -7.82
C PRO A 249 -22.95 -3.80 -6.75
N VAL A 250 -23.05 -2.52 -6.42
CA VAL A 250 -24.03 -1.96 -5.50
C VAL A 250 -24.72 -0.80 -6.21
N GLN A 251 -26.04 -0.77 -6.12
CA GLN A 251 -26.82 0.38 -6.56
C GLN A 251 -27.28 1.12 -5.30
N TYR A 252 -27.00 2.42 -5.25
CA TYR A 252 -27.39 3.25 -4.13
C TYR A 252 -28.28 4.39 -4.63
N SER A 253 -29.40 4.61 -3.94
CA SER A 253 -30.44 5.56 -4.35
C SER A 253 -30.64 6.69 -3.35
N GLY A 254 -29.80 6.80 -2.32
CA GLY A 254 -29.84 7.88 -1.32
C GLY A 254 -28.66 8.84 -1.47
N GLY A 255 -28.51 9.79 -0.54
CA GLY A 255 -27.31 10.66 -0.42
C GLY A 255 -27.16 11.76 -1.49
N GLU A 256 -26.04 12.49 -1.42
CA GLU A 256 -25.67 13.54 -2.39
C GLU A 256 -25.22 12.96 -3.74
N HIS A 257 -24.87 11.68 -3.75
CA HIS A 257 -24.41 10.95 -4.90
C HIS A 257 -25.19 9.63 -5.00
N PRO A 258 -26.31 9.57 -5.77
CA PRO A 258 -27.07 8.35 -5.98
C PRO A 258 -26.62 7.61 -7.27
N GLY A 259 -25.75 6.61 -7.18
CA GLY A 259 -25.16 5.98 -8.37
C GLY A 259 -25.01 4.45 -8.39
N HIS A 260 -24.20 4.00 -9.35
CA HIS A 260 -23.70 2.62 -9.44
C HIS A 260 -22.26 2.56 -8.92
N TYR A 261 -22.01 1.59 -8.05
CA TYR A 261 -20.73 1.43 -7.36
C TYR A 261 -20.22 0.00 -7.49
N TYR A 262 -18.91 -0.15 -7.33
CA TYR A 262 -18.29 -1.43 -7.03
C TYR A 262 -17.67 -1.38 -5.65
N VAL A 263 -18.00 -2.37 -4.81
CA VAL A 263 -17.47 -2.49 -3.45
C VAL A 263 -16.53 -3.68 -3.37
N VAL A 264 -15.31 -3.44 -2.89
CA VAL A 264 -14.31 -4.46 -2.58
C VAL A 264 -14.05 -4.44 -1.08
N THR A 265 -14.55 -5.45 -0.38
CA THR A 265 -14.37 -5.57 1.08
C THR A 265 -12.97 -6.10 1.40
N GLY A 266 -12.24 -5.32 2.20
CA GLY A 266 -10.94 -5.66 2.76
C GLY A 266 -11.01 -6.04 4.24
N LEU A 267 -9.84 -6.16 4.88
CA LEU A 267 -9.72 -6.55 6.28
C LEU A 267 -10.12 -5.41 7.24
N HIS A 268 -9.67 -4.19 6.96
CA HIS A 268 -9.85 -3.03 7.86
C HIS A 268 -10.88 -2.01 7.34
N GLY A 269 -11.42 -2.27 6.15
CA GLY A 269 -12.39 -1.41 5.49
C GLY A 269 -12.83 -1.98 4.15
N SER A 270 -13.55 -1.18 3.39
CA SER A 270 -13.98 -1.48 2.03
C SER A 270 -13.54 -0.36 1.11
N LEU A 271 -13.01 -0.73 -0.06
CA LEU A 271 -12.83 0.16 -1.19
C LEU A 271 -14.15 0.25 -1.96
N VAL A 272 -14.60 1.46 -2.24
CA VAL A 272 -15.77 1.77 -3.06
C VAL A 272 -15.32 2.56 -4.27
N ALA A 273 -15.64 2.06 -5.45
CA ALA A 273 -15.38 2.71 -6.72
C ALA A 273 -16.70 3.20 -7.31
N ALA A 274 -16.88 4.53 -7.36
CA ALA A 274 -18.10 5.17 -7.85
C ALA A 274 -17.98 5.48 -9.34
N LEU A 275 -19.01 5.13 -10.11
CA LEU A 275 -19.09 5.42 -11.53
C LEU A 275 -19.41 6.90 -11.79
N ASP A 276 -18.84 7.44 -12.87
CA ASP A 276 -19.20 8.76 -13.39
C ASP A 276 -20.69 8.81 -13.77
N TYR A 277 -21.40 9.83 -13.31
CA TYR A 277 -22.82 10.03 -13.59
C TYR A 277 -23.15 10.29 -15.06
N ALA A 278 -22.26 10.97 -15.78
CA ALA A 278 -22.46 11.35 -17.17
C ALA A 278 -22.08 10.21 -18.13
N ASP A 279 -20.96 9.55 -17.86
CA ASP A 279 -20.40 8.51 -18.75
C ASP A 279 -20.85 7.09 -18.37
N GLY A 280 -21.20 6.84 -17.09
CA GLY A 280 -21.63 5.54 -16.56
C GLY A 280 -20.60 4.41 -16.63
N ASN A 281 -19.43 4.65 -17.23
CA ASN A 281 -18.44 3.64 -17.57
C ASN A 281 -17.09 3.84 -16.89
N LYS A 282 -16.73 5.06 -16.50
CA LYS A 282 -15.47 5.38 -15.81
C LYS A 282 -15.67 5.43 -14.31
N ILE A 283 -14.65 5.07 -13.54
CA ILE A 283 -14.67 5.36 -12.10
C ILE A 283 -14.25 6.82 -11.89
N ALA A 284 -15.20 7.62 -11.41
CA ALA A 284 -14.98 9.03 -11.11
C ALA A 284 -14.48 9.24 -9.69
N MET A 285 -14.63 8.28 -8.78
CA MET A 285 -14.18 8.46 -7.40
C MET A 285 -13.83 7.12 -6.74
N LEU A 286 -12.84 7.15 -5.86
CA LEU A 286 -12.53 6.05 -4.95
C LEU A 286 -12.78 6.52 -3.52
N CYS A 287 -13.47 5.71 -2.72
CA CYS A 287 -13.58 5.95 -1.29
C CYS A 287 -13.23 4.69 -0.51
N VAL A 288 -12.81 4.89 0.74
CA VAL A 288 -12.48 3.84 1.67
C VAL A 288 -13.27 4.03 2.95
N GLY A 289 -13.63 2.95 3.64
CA GLY A 289 -14.26 3.08 4.94
C GLY A 289 -14.53 1.79 5.69
N ARG A 290 -14.82 1.86 6.99
CA ARG A 290 -14.89 0.69 7.90
C ARG A 290 -15.98 -0.32 7.53
N ASP A 291 -17.11 0.15 6.99
CA ASP A 291 -18.26 -0.68 6.65
C ASP A 291 -18.70 -0.43 5.21
N GLY A 292 -18.64 -1.45 4.34
CA GLY A 292 -18.96 -1.36 2.90
C GLY A 292 -20.40 -0.93 2.56
N THR A 293 -21.27 -0.71 3.55
CA THR A 293 -22.62 -0.17 3.39
C THR A 293 -22.71 1.33 3.67
N ASN A 294 -21.90 1.86 4.58
CA ASN A 294 -21.95 3.28 4.98
C ASN A 294 -21.10 4.16 4.05
N VAL A 295 -20.08 3.59 3.41
CA VAL A 295 -19.22 4.32 2.45
C VAL A 295 -20.00 4.75 1.21
N ASN A 296 -21.01 3.99 0.80
CA ASN A 296 -21.79 4.27 -0.41
C ASN A 296 -22.65 5.53 -0.32
N ALA A 297 -22.90 6.05 0.89
CA ALA A 297 -23.70 7.26 1.10
C ALA A 297 -22.91 8.56 0.97
N TRP A 298 -21.58 8.44 1.02
CA TRP A 298 -20.64 9.56 1.12
C TRP A 298 -19.48 9.46 0.10
N CYS A 299 -19.49 8.40 -0.72
CA CYS A 299 -19.21 8.52 -2.14
C CYS A 299 -20.48 8.99 -2.87
#